data_AF-A0A3B8VZT1-F1
#
_entry.id   AF-A0A3B8VZT1-F1
#
_cell.length_a   1.000
_cell.length_b   1.000
_cell.length_c   1.000
_cell.angle_alpha   90.00
_cell.angle_beta   90.00
_cell.angle_gamma   90.00
#
_symmetry.space_group_name_H-M   'P 1'
#
loop_
_entity.id
_entity.type
_entity.pdbx_description
1 polymer ?
#
loop_
_entity_poly.entity_id
_entity_poly.type
_entity_poly.pdbx_seq_one_letter_code
_entity_poly.pdbx_strand_id
1 'polypeptide(L)'
;KTLKDNSTYTFPTLLQAITNCIDEQNVNKDNIGAIFTTYRLLASDEERPLPVTLDSTYINQLHSELETDGRNIKESGYYDLVAMQLAHGHSVSLIEGGDIKYVAELMDYYVDHGDLLVNSVGWNIPLLNETLQYMVNHKLGYKLLLSDILPQFEDIKNRIGVTDEVFIEHLAEWNTDLDKYITKNNIKDVIPDASFYDLTTKISNVLTDHINKIAFEALSEISVDTLYAQRTAHTSYYWFVAIKHLLAKIKSLPDNLTEFGKKILMDIASGTQSLNPFPNCFKNIVERLDKRKIKSTVTDIRNDFCIGKKTINAIKFQFFETWLRSHGNLKSQAGDVIDKIVKPVISDGACRSLILQNKDFYMDLINTAGDDAYELKKSLRNLIQKDSDPQLVKFVNSIDSVPEVETA
;
A
#
# COMPACT_ATOMS: atom_id res chain seq x y z
N LYS A 1 -17.66 8.57 -42.79
CA LYS A 1 -16.52 7.87 -42.14
C LYS A 1 -15.35 7.74 -43.11
N THR A 2 -15.48 6.98 -44.21
CA THR A 2 -14.41 6.76 -45.21
C THR A 2 -13.69 8.02 -45.71
N LEU A 3 -14.42 9.13 -45.92
CA LEU A 3 -13.79 10.40 -46.33
C LEU A 3 -13.11 11.14 -45.17
N LYS A 4 -13.63 11.05 -43.93
CA LYS A 4 -13.02 11.67 -42.73
C LYS A 4 -11.67 11.03 -42.40
N ASP A 5 -11.58 9.71 -42.57
CA ASP A 5 -10.37 8.95 -42.23
C ASP A 5 -9.21 9.22 -43.22
N ASN A 6 -9.48 9.97 -44.30
CA ASN A 6 -8.47 10.45 -45.22
C ASN A 6 -8.09 11.89 -44.86
N SER A 7 -6.84 12.09 -44.44
CA SER A 7 -6.29 13.39 -44.03
C SER A 7 -6.35 14.49 -45.10
N THR A 8 -6.66 14.14 -46.35
CA THR A 8 -6.85 15.10 -47.46
C THR A 8 -8.20 15.81 -47.39
N TYR A 9 -9.21 15.24 -46.72
CA TYR A 9 -10.55 15.80 -46.66
C TYR A 9 -10.85 16.32 -45.25
N THR A 10 -11.23 17.60 -45.18
CA THR A 10 -11.78 18.21 -43.97
C THR A 10 -13.17 18.76 -44.27
N PHE A 11 -14.03 18.80 -43.26
CA PHE A 11 -15.42 19.26 -43.40
C PHE A 11 -15.74 20.44 -42.48
N PRO A 12 -14.92 21.51 -42.42
CA PRO A 12 -15.09 22.59 -41.45
C PRO A 12 -16.41 23.33 -41.62
N THR A 13 -16.87 23.54 -42.86
CA THR A 13 -18.15 24.19 -43.14
C THR A 13 -19.35 23.37 -42.65
N LEU A 14 -19.28 22.04 -42.80
CA LEU A 14 -20.35 21.15 -42.32
C LEU A 14 -20.33 21.06 -40.79
N LEU A 15 -19.14 20.95 -40.18
CA LEU A 15 -18.99 20.99 -38.73
C LEU A 15 -19.60 22.27 -38.15
N GLN A 16 -19.25 23.44 -38.71
CA GLN A 16 -19.81 24.72 -38.26
C GLN A 16 -21.34 24.79 -38.43
N ALA A 17 -21.87 24.30 -39.56
CA ALA A 17 -23.31 24.28 -39.78
C ALA A 17 -24.04 23.38 -38.77
N ILE A 18 -23.45 22.25 -38.40
CA ILE A 18 -23.97 21.34 -37.37
C ILE A 18 -23.90 22.00 -35.99
N THR A 19 -22.77 22.60 -35.63
CA THR A 19 -22.60 23.33 -34.36
C THR A 19 -23.64 24.44 -34.22
N ASN A 20 -23.81 25.28 -35.24
CA ASN A 20 -24.82 26.34 -35.25
C ASN A 20 -26.25 25.76 -35.11
N CYS A 21 -26.54 24.65 -35.78
CA CYS A 21 -27.84 24.00 -35.69
C CYS A 21 -28.15 23.51 -34.26
N ILE A 22 -27.14 23.03 -33.53
CA ILE A 22 -27.29 22.61 -32.13
C ILE A 22 -27.41 23.85 -31.21
N ASP A 23 -26.54 24.84 -31.37
CA ASP A 23 -26.55 26.09 -30.57
C ASP A 23 -27.88 26.84 -30.68
N GLU A 24 -28.42 26.93 -31.89
CA GLU A 24 -29.70 27.59 -32.18
C GLU A 24 -30.93 26.72 -31.83
N GLN A 25 -30.73 25.52 -31.27
CA GLN A 25 -31.78 24.55 -30.95
C GLN A 25 -32.66 24.19 -32.16
N ASN A 26 -32.09 24.16 -33.37
CA ASN A 26 -32.75 23.77 -34.63
C ASN A 26 -32.75 22.25 -34.85
N VAL A 27 -32.70 21.48 -33.77
CA VAL A 27 -32.69 20.02 -33.72
C VAL A 27 -34.11 19.52 -33.44
N ASN A 28 -34.52 18.37 -33.94
CA ASN A 28 -35.82 17.77 -33.61
C ASN A 28 -35.74 16.24 -33.69
N LYS A 29 -36.83 15.56 -33.33
CA LYS A 29 -36.87 14.09 -33.31
C LYS A 29 -36.55 13.42 -34.65
N ASP A 30 -36.73 14.12 -35.77
CA ASP A 30 -36.48 13.58 -37.11
C ASP A 30 -35.02 13.70 -37.55
N ASN A 31 -34.26 14.67 -37.01
CA ASN A 31 -32.90 14.96 -37.45
C ASN A 31 -31.81 14.73 -36.38
N ILE A 32 -32.16 14.61 -35.10
CA ILE A 32 -31.20 14.56 -33.98
C ILE A 32 -30.16 13.45 -34.14
N GLY A 33 -30.58 12.23 -34.48
CA GLY A 33 -29.67 11.11 -34.68
C GLY A 33 -28.63 11.37 -35.77
N ALA A 34 -29.05 11.95 -36.91
CA ALA A 34 -28.13 12.29 -38.00
C ALA A 34 -27.18 13.44 -37.61
N ILE A 35 -27.70 14.46 -36.91
CA ILE A 35 -26.93 15.62 -36.46
C ILE A 35 -25.82 15.19 -35.51
N PHE A 36 -26.15 14.52 -34.41
CA PHE A 36 -25.16 14.16 -33.40
C PHE A 36 -24.20 13.06 -33.89
N THR A 37 -24.68 12.09 -34.68
CA THR A 37 -23.79 11.10 -35.32
C THR A 37 -22.77 11.78 -36.21
N THR A 38 -23.19 12.76 -37.01
CA THR A 38 -22.28 13.52 -37.87
C THR A 38 -21.36 14.42 -37.06
N TYR A 39 -21.86 15.05 -36.00
CA TYR A 39 -21.06 15.92 -35.14
C TYR A 39 -19.92 15.16 -34.48
N ARG A 40 -20.22 14.05 -33.78
CA ARG A 40 -19.20 13.17 -33.18
C ARG A 40 -18.21 12.65 -34.21
N LEU A 41 -18.71 12.36 -35.42
CA LEU A 41 -17.85 11.93 -36.51
C LEU A 41 -16.93 13.04 -36.99
N LEU A 42 -17.32 14.31 -36.99
CA LEU A 42 -16.53 15.40 -37.56
C LEU A 42 -15.65 16.14 -36.54
N ALA A 43 -16.08 16.22 -35.28
CA ALA A 43 -15.34 16.86 -34.21
C ALA A 43 -13.96 16.20 -33.99
N SER A 44 -13.02 16.99 -33.47
CA SER A 44 -11.71 16.48 -33.07
C SER A 44 -11.85 15.65 -31.79
N ASP A 45 -11.00 14.64 -31.61
CA ASP A 45 -10.97 13.90 -30.35
C ASP A 45 -10.53 14.81 -29.18
N GLU A 46 -9.74 15.85 -29.45
CA GLU A 46 -9.35 16.86 -28.44
C GLU A 46 -10.56 17.63 -27.88
N GLU A 47 -11.62 17.78 -28.69
CA GLU A 47 -12.90 18.41 -28.37
C GLU A 47 -13.89 17.44 -27.70
N ARG A 48 -13.41 16.39 -27.03
CA ARG A 48 -14.22 15.56 -26.13
C ARG A 48 -14.04 16.04 -24.68
N PRO A 49 -15.09 16.37 -23.93
CA PRO A 49 -16.49 16.46 -24.33
C PRO A 49 -16.75 17.55 -25.37
N LEU A 50 -17.79 17.34 -26.19
CA LEU A 50 -18.18 18.26 -27.27
C LEU A 50 -18.51 19.63 -26.68
N PRO A 51 -17.98 20.73 -27.28
CA PRO A 51 -18.11 22.07 -26.71
C PRO A 51 -19.52 22.65 -26.79
N VAL A 52 -20.37 22.08 -27.65
CA VAL A 52 -21.74 22.54 -27.91
C VAL A 52 -22.67 21.35 -27.77
N THR A 53 -23.69 21.48 -26.92
CA THR A 53 -24.71 20.45 -26.67
C THR A 53 -26.09 21.10 -26.55
N LEU A 54 -27.14 20.28 -26.57
CA LEU A 54 -28.50 20.77 -26.34
C LEU A 54 -28.66 21.21 -24.88
N ASP A 55 -29.53 22.20 -24.65
CA ASP A 55 -29.88 22.57 -23.28
C ASP A 55 -30.75 21.49 -22.60
N SER A 56 -30.74 21.49 -21.27
CA SER A 56 -31.47 20.51 -20.44
C SER A 56 -32.97 20.43 -20.76
N THR A 57 -33.61 21.56 -21.09
CA THR A 57 -35.06 21.57 -21.40
C THR A 57 -35.32 20.85 -22.72
N TYR A 58 -34.50 21.15 -23.73
CA TYR A 58 -34.60 20.55 -25.05
C TYR A 58 -34.27 19.05 -25.04
N ILE A 59 -33.26 18.65 -24.27
CA ILE A 59 -32.90 17.24 -24.05
C ILE A 59 -34.11 16.47 -23.50
N ASN A 60 -34.77 16.99 -22.47
CA ASN A 60 -35.91 16.32 -21.85
C ASN A 60 -37.10 16.22 -22.81
N GLN A 61 -37.39 17.28 -23.56
CA GLN A 61 -38.47 17.27 -24.55
C GLN A 61 -38.22 16.21 -25.62
N LEU A 62 -37.06 16.23 -26.28
CA LEU A 62 -36.75 15.29 -27.36
C LEU A 62 -36.66 13.85 -26.88
N HIS A 63 -36.19 13.64 -25.64
CA HIS A 63 -36.13 12.30 -25.05
C HIS A 63 -37.53 11.71 -24.93
N SER A 64 -38.47 12.45 -24.33
CA SER A 64 -39.87 12.02 -24.20
C SER A 64 -40.56 11.80 -25.55
N GLU A 65 -40.25 12.60 -26.57
CA GLU A 65 -40.75 12.38 -27.92
C GLU A 65 -40.25 11.05 -28.51
N LEU A 66 -38.95 10.75 -28.37
CA LEU A 66 -38.34 9.53 -28.93
C LEU A 66 -38.70 8.25 -28.16
N GLU A 67 -38.98 8.31 -26.86
CA GLU A 67 -39.38 7.14 -26.06
C GLU A 67 -40.63 6.44 -26.62
N THR A 68 -41.51 7.19 -27.30
CA THR A 68 -42.82 6.70 -27.78
C THR A 68 -42.93 6.60 -29.31
N ASP A 69 -41.90 7.02 -30.05
CA ASP A 69 -41.97 7.20 -31.52
C ASP A 69 -41.85 5.87 -32.30
N GLY A 70 -41.46 4.77 -31.65
CA GLY A 70 -41.38 3.43 -32.25
C GLY A 70 -40.32 3.25 -33.34
N ARG A 71 -39.45 4.26 -33.53
CA ARG A 71 -38.34 4.23 -34.49
C ARG A 71 -37.19 3.35 -34.05
N ASN A 72 -36.27 3.07 -34.98
CA ASN A 72 -35.01 2.40 -34.68
C ASN A 72 -34.17 3.24 -33.69
N ILE A 73 -34.08 2.77 -32.46
CA ILE A 73 -33.42 3.43 -31.33
C ILE A 73 -31.93 3.72 -31.58
N LYS A 74 -31.28 2.93 -32.44
CA LYS A 74 -29.84 3.06 -32.74
C LYS A 74 -29.53 4.23 -33.66
N GLU A 75 -30.48 4.64 -34.48
CA GLU A 75 -30.30 5.68 -35.50
C GLU A 75 -31.08 6.96 -35.17
N SER A 76 -31.97 6.90 -34.17
CA SER A 76 -32.86 8.01 -33.81
C SER A 76 -32.17 9.13 -33.04
N GLY A 77 -31.00 8.90 -32.43
CA GLY A 77 -30.37 9.81 -31.47
C GLY A 77 -30.85 9.63 -30.03
N TYR A 78 -31.64 8.58 -29.75
CA TYR A 78 -32.12 8.27 -28.40
C TYR A 78 -30.97 8.11 -27.39
N TYR A 79 -29.96 7.29 -27.70
CA TYR A 79 -28.84 7.07 -26.78
C TYR A 79 -27.99 8.32 -26.53
N ASP A 80 -27.94 9.25 -27.49
CA ASP A 80 -27.29 10.54 -27.32
C ASP A 80 -27.99 11.37 -26.24
N LEU A 81 -29.32 11.42 -26.28
CA LEU A 81 -30.12 12.12 -25.26
C LEU A 81 -30.00 11.46 -23.89
N VAL A 82 -30.01 10.12 -23.81
CA VAL A 82 -29.78 9.41 -22.54
C VAL A 82 -28.42 9.76 -21.98
N ALA A 83 -27.36 9.72 -22.79
CA ALA A 83 -26.01 10.07 -22.37
C ALA A 83 -25.91 11.53 -21.89
N MET A 84 -26.56 12.48 -22.60
CA MET A 84 -26.62 13.88 -22.16
C MET A 84 -27.41 14.07 -20.85
N GLN A 85 -28.49 13.31 -20.62
CA GLN A 85 -29.22 13.35 -19.35
C GLN A 85 -28.35 12.86 -18.20
N LEU A 86 -27.64 11.73 -18.39
CA LEU A 86 -26.71 11.21 -17.40
C LEU A 86 -25.54 12.18 -17.14
N ALA A 87 -25.01 12.83 -18.19
CA ALA A 87 -23.97 13.85 -18.08
C ALA A 87 -24.39 15.05 -17.23
N HIS A 88 -25.68 15.40 -17.23
CA HIS A 88 -26.26 16.45 -16.39
C HIS A 88 -26.70 15.98 -15.01
N GLY A 89 -26.49 14.70 -14.66
CA GLY A 89 -26.92 14.15 -13.38
C GLY A 89 -28.44 13.99 -13.27
N HIS A 90 -29.14 13.84 -14.39
CA HIS A 90 -30.57 13.51 -14.39
C HIS A 90 -30.78 12.00 -14.32
N SER A 91 -31.79 11.59 -13.54
CA SER A 91 -32.21 10.20 -13.50
C SER A 91 -33.01 9.85 -14.75
N VAL A 92 -32.59 8.78 -15.44
CA VAL A 92 -33.23 8.26 -16.65
C VAL A 92 -33.12 6.74 -16.69
N SER A 93 -34.06 6.10 -17.37
CA SER A 93 -34.09 4.65 -17.60
C SER A 93 -34.05 4.37 -19.10
N LEU A 94 -33.47 3.24 -19.48
CA LEU A 94 -33.57 2.76 -20.85
C LEU A 94 -34.98 2.24 -21.14
N ILE A 95 -35.48 2.53 -22.33
CA ILE A 95 -36.69 1.88 -22.87
C ILE A 95 -36.46 0.38 -23.07
N GLU A 96 -37.56 -0.37 -23.20
CA GLU A 96 -37.51 -1.81 -23.48
C GLU A 96 -36.72 -2.09 -24.78
N GLY A 97 -35.77 -3.03 -24.71
CA GLY A 97 -34.86 -3.33 -25.83
C GLY A 97 -33.68 -2.37 -25.97
N GLY A 98 -33.56 -1.36 -25.09
CA GLY A 98 -32.37 -0.54 -24.94
C GLY A 98 -31.15 -1.37 -24.52
N ASP A 99 -29.95 -0.87 -24.84
CA ASP A 99 -28.69 -1.57 -24.57
C ASP A 99 -27.68 -0.54 -24.08
N ILE A 100 -27.17 -0.79 -22.86
CA ILE A 100 -26.28 0.10 -22.13
C ILE A 100 -24.97 0.35 -22.86
N LYS A 101 -24.54 -0.59 -23.71
CA LYS A 101 -23.33 -0.46 -24.51
C LYS A 101 -23.35 0.83 -25.33
N TYR A 102 -24.48 1.14 -25.98
CA TYR A 102 -24.55 2.33 -26.83
C TYR A 102 -24.51 3.63 -26.02
N VAL A 103 -25.02 3.63 -24.78
CA VAL A 103 -24.88 4.80 -23.89
C VAL A 103 -23.41 4.95 -23.47
N ALA A 104 -22.78 3.85 -23.03
CA ALA A 104 -21.39 3.83 -22.59
C ALA A 104 -20.40 4.31 -23.67
N GLU A 105 -20.60 3.89 -24.93
CA GLU A 105 -19.77 4.33 -26.07
C GLU A 105 -19.92 5.82 -26.42
N LEU A 106 -20.95 6.49 -25.87
CA LEU A 106 -21.28 7.89 -26.15
C LEU A 106 -20.92 8.85 -25.00
N MET A 107 -20.72 8.37 -23.77
CA MET A 107 -20.55 9.23 -22.59
C MET A 107 -19.41 10.26 -22.74
N ASP A 108 -18.26 9.84 -23.28
CA ASP A 108 -17.07 10.71 -23.45
C ASP A 108 -17.32 11.93 -24.36
N TYR A 109 -18.37 11.90 -25.18
CA TYR A 109 -18.72 13.04 -26.01
C TYR A 109 -19.50 14.12 -25.26
N TYR A 110 -20.02 13.82 -24.07
CA TYR A 110 -20.92 14.73 -23.35
C TYR A 110 -20.39 15.13 -21.97
N VAL A 111 -19.41 14.42 -21.41
CA VAL A 111 -18.83 14.72 -20.10
C VAL A 111 -17.49 14.00 -19.91
N ASP A 112 -16.61 14.58 -19.10
CA ASP A 112 -15.33 13.96 -18.74
C ASP A 112 -15.55 12.66 -17.94
N HIS A 113 -14.81 11.61 -18.27
CA HIS A 113 -14.98 10.30 -17.63
C HIS A 113 -14.57 10.35 -16.15
N GLY A 114 -13.53 11.11 -15.82
CA GLY A 114 -13.13 11.36 -14.44
C GLY A 114 -14.23 12.09 -13.66
N ASP A 115 -14.78 13.17 -14.22
CA ASP A 115 -15.88 13.91 -13.58
C ASP A 115 -17.10 13.02 -13.34
N LEU A 116 -17.48 12.17 -14.30
CA LEU A 116 -18.59 11.23 -14.14
C LEU A 116 -18.35 10.23 -13.00
N LEU A 117 -17.15 9.64 -12.93
CA LEU A 117 -16.80 8.70 -11.87
C LEU A 117 -16.95 9.36 -10.50
N VAL A 118 -16.43 10.58 -10.33
CA VAL A 118 -16.57 11.35 -9.09
C VAL A 118 -18.04 11.68 -8.78
N ASN A 119 -18.76 12.21 -9.77
CA ASN A 119 -20.15 12.63 -9.61
C ASN A 119 -21.09 11.46 -9.29
N SER A 120 -20.79 10.25 -9.77
CA SER A 120 -21.57 9.04 -9.50
C SER A 120 -21.76 8.78 -8.00
N VAL A 121 -20.75 9.11 -7.18
CA VAL A 121 -20.78 8.92 -5.72
C VAL A 121 -21.93 9.71 -5.09
N GLY A 122 -22.11 10.97 -5.52
CA GLY A 122 -23.12 11.89 -5.00
C GLY A 122 -24.50 11.74 -5.67
N TRP A 123 -24.54 11.52 -6.98
CA TRP A 123 -25.79 11.46 -7.74
C TRP A 123 -26.57 10.17 -7.51
N ASN A 124 -25.86 9.04 -7.37
CA ASN A 124 -26.46 7.71 -7.17
C ASN A 124 -27.59 7.38 -8.17
N ILE A 125 -27.34 7.63 -9.45
CA ILE A 125 -28.29 7.31 -10.53
C ILE A 125 -28.04 5.86 -10.97
N PRO A 126 -29.03 4.95 -10.89
CA PRO A 126 -28.82 3.54 -11.19
C PRO A 126 -28.24 3.29 -12.58
N LEU A 127 -28.82 3.91 -13.62
CA LEU A 127 -28.34 3.74 -14.99
C LEU A 127 -26.93 4.30 -15.19
N LEU A 128 -26.55 5.39 -14.50
CA LEU A 128 -25.18 5.91 -14.54
C LEU A 128 -24.20 4.90 -13.94
N ASN A 129 -24.54 4.33 -12.79
CA ASN A 129 -23.68 3.34 -12.12
C ASN A 129 -23.48 2.11 -13.02
N GLU A 130 -24.54 1.59 -13.63
CA GLU A 130 -24.45 0.48 -14.59
C GLU A 130 -23.63 0.87 -15.83
N THR A 131 -23.77 2.10 -16.32
CA THR A 131 -23.05 2.60 -17.50
C THR A 131 -21.56 2.69 -17.20
N LEU A 132 -21.17 3.26 -16.05
CA LEU A 132 -19.78 3.33 -15.60
C LEU A 132 -19.20 1.95 -15.31
N GLN A 133 -20.00 1.04 -14.74
CA GLN A 133 -19.62 -0.36 -14.56
C GLN A 133 -19.30 -1.01 -15.91
N TYR A 134 -20.14 -0.78 -16.92
CA TYR A 134 -19.88 -1.26 -18.28
C TYR A 134 -18.60 -0.66 -18.85
N MET A 135 -18.42 0.66 -18.75
CA MET A 135 -17.24 1.38 -19.25
C MET A 135 -15.95 0.84 -18.64
N VAL A 136 -15.90 0.69 -17.32
CA VAL A 136 -14.73 0.15 -16.60
C VAL A 136 -14.43 -1.29 -17.00
N ASN A 137 -15.44 -2.16 -17.09
CA ASN A 137 -15.24 -3.56 -17.51
C ASN A 137 -14.78 -3.70 -18.97
N HIS A 138 -15.06 -2.72 -19.82
CA HIS A 138 -14.74 -2.74 -21.25
C HIS A 138 -13.65 -1.74 -21.64
N LYS A 139 -12.96 -1.13 -20.66
CA LYS A 139 -11.84 -0.20 -20.88
C LYS A 139 -12.23 0.98 -21.77
N LEU A 140 -13.38 1.58 -21.46
CA LEU A 140 -13.90 2.79 -22.10
C LEU A 140 -13.65 4.01 -21.21
N GLY A 141 -13.60 5.20 -21.83
CA GLY A 141 -13.29 6.46 -21.16
C GLY A 141 -12.17 7.18 -21.90
N TYR A 142 -12.26 8.51 -21.98
CA TYR A 142 -11.32 9.32 -22.74
C TYR A 142 -10.42 10.19 -21.86
N LYS A 143 -11.01 11.02 -20.99
CA LYS A 143 -10.27 11.95 -20.12
C LYS A 143 -10.56 11.65 -18.65
N LEU A 144 -9.50 11.63 -17.84
CA LEU A 144 -9.54 11.35 -16.41
C LEU A 144 -8.26 11.88 -15.76
N LEU A 145 -8.38 12.43 -14.56
CA LEU A 145 -7.25 12.81 -13.71
C LEU A 145 -7.15 11.88 -12.51
N LEU A 146 -6.07 11.11 -12.42
CA LEU A 146 -5.85 10.16 -11.32
C LEU A 146 -5.85 10.82 -9.94
N SER A 147 -5.43 12.08 -9.84
CA SER A 147 -5.44 12.86 -8.60
C SER A 147 -6.83 13.08 -8.03
N ASP A 148 -7.86 13.04 -8.87
CA ASP A 148 -9.25 13.33 -8.48
C ASP A 148 -10.00 12.03 -8.15
N ILE A 149 -9.56 10.92 -8.76
CA ILE A 149 -10.15 9.59 -8.61
C ILE A 149 -9.57 8.80 -7.44
N LEU A 150 -8.24 8.71 -7.34
CA LEU A 150 -7.57 7.88 -6.33
C LEU A 150 -7.97 8.22 -4.88
N PRO A 151 -8.18 9.50 -4.49
CA PRO A 151 -8.61 9.84 -3.14
C PRO A 151 -10.00 9.28 -2.78
N GLN A 152 -10.84 9.02 -3.79
CA GLN A 152 -12.22 8.54 -3.66
C GLN A 152 -12.38 7.12 -4.20
N PHE A 153 -11.27 6.38 -4.36
CA PHE A 153 -11.24 5.09 -5.03
C PHE A 153 -12.31 4.12 -4.49
N GLU A 154 -12.37 3.96 -3.17
CA GLU A 154 -13.32 3.04 -2.52
C GLU A 154 -14.77 3.45 -2.76
N ASP A 155 -15.08 4.75 -2.64
CA ASP A 155 -16.44 5.25 -2.80
C ASP A 155 -16.93 5.06 -4.25
N ILE A 156 -16.08 5.37 -5.23
CA ILE A 156 -16.40 5.19 -6.65
C ILE A 156 -16.55 3.71 -6.98
N LYS A 157 -15.57 2.88 -6.60
CA LYS A 157 -15.59 1.42 -6.84
C LYS A 157 -16.87 0.79 -6.30
N ASN A 158 -17.21 1.11 -5.05
CA ASN A 158 -18.40 0.56 -4.39
C ASN A 158 -19.70 1.10 -5.01
N ARG A 159 -19.72 2.36 -5.45
CA ARG A 159 -20.87 2.96 -6.13
C ARG A 159 -21.19 2.29 -7.46
N ILE A 160 -20.18 2.03 -8.29
CA ILE A 160 -20.37 1.43 -9.62
C ILE A 160 -20.30 -0.10 -9.59
N GLY A 161 -19.94 -0.71 -8.45
CA GLY A 161 -19.99 -2.15 -8.24
C GLY A 161 -18.96 -2.95 -9.04
N VAL A 162 -17.71 -2.47 -9.11
CA VAL A 162 -16.58 -3.18 -9.75
C VAL A 162 -15.62 -3.74 -8.70
N THR A 163 -14.77 -4.71 -9.06
CA THR A 163 -13.76 -5.24 -8.13
C THR A 163 -12.53 -4.32 -8.07
N ASP A 164 -11.71 -4.51 -7.04
CA ASP A 164 -10.44 -3.79 -6.88
C ASP A 164 -9.53 -3.97 -8.10
N GLU A 165 -9.40 -5.21 -8.58
CA GLU A 165 -8.54 -5.56 -9.72
C GLU A 165 -8.98 -4.86 -10.99
N VAL A 166 -10.27 -4.97 -11.33
CA VAL A 166 -10.80 -4.39 -12.56
C VAL A 166 -10.64 -2.87 -12.53
N PHE A 167 -10.95 -2.22 -11.41
CA PHE A 167 -10.88 -0.76 -11.35
C PHE A 167 -9.43 -0.25 -11.39
N ILE A 168 -8.51 -0.90 -10.68
CA ILE A 168 -7.09 -0.54 -10.72
C ILE A 168 -6.49 -0.77 -12.11
N GLU A 169 -6.87 -1.84 -12.81
CA GLU A 169 -6.44 -2.10 -14.19
C GLU A 169 -6.98 -1.05 -15.17
N HIS A 170 -8.22 -0.61 -14.98
CA HIS A 170 -8.81 0.49 -15.75
C HIS A 170 -8.04 1.80 -15.53
N LEU A 171 -7.81 2.19 -14.27
CA LEU A 171 -7.08 3.42 -13.96
C LEU A 171 -5.62 3.40 -14.45
N ALA A 172 -5.00 2.21 -14.54
CA ALA A 172 -3.64 2.07 -15.05
C ALA A 172 -3.48 2.42 -16.55
N GLU A 173 -4.58 2.65 -17.28
CA GLU A 173 -4.54 3.14 -18.66
C GLU A 173 -4.12 4.62 -18.74
N TRP A 174 -4.41 5.42 -17.70
CA TRP A 174 -3.98 6.83 -17.60
C TRP A 174 -2.57 6.95 -17.01
N ASN A 175 -1.61 6.24 -17.61
CA ASN A 175 -0.22 6.15 -17.13
C ASN A 175 0.74 7.16 -17.76
N THR A 176 0.24 8.13 -18.53
CA THR A 176 1.07 9.17 -19.12
C THR A 176 1.40 10.22 -18.07
N ASP A 177 2.67 10.63 -17.98
CA ASP A 177 3.17 11.66 -17.06
C ASP A 177 2.84 11.39 -15.57
N LEU A 178 2.87 10.14 -15.10
CA LEU A 178 2.60 9.79 -13.70
C LEU A 178 3.47 10.59 -12.71
N ASP A 179 4.74 10.84 -13.04
CA ASP A 179 5.67 11.66 -12.24
C ASP A 179 5.23 13.13 -12.11
N LYS A 180 4.34 13.63 -12.99
CA LYS A 180 3.79 15.00 -12.92
C LYS A 180 2.63 15.08 -11.93
N TYR A 181 1.79 14.04 -11.87
CA TYR A 181 0.54 14.07 -11.10
C TYR A 181 0.63 13.34 -9.76
N ILE A 182 1.47 12.33 -9.65
CA ILE A 182 1.68 11.55 -8.42
C ILE A 182 3.15 11.70 -8.03
N THR A 183 3.37 12.57 -7.04
CA THR A 183 4.69 12.98 -6.56
C THR A 183 4.83 12.68 -5.07
N LYS A 184 6.07 12.68 -4.58
CA LYS A 184 6.32 12.52 -3.14
C LYS A 184 5.67 13.61 -2.28
N ASN A 185 5.40 14.78 -2.86
CA ASN A 185 4.86 15.94 -2.15
C ASN A 185 3.34 15.85 -1.95
N ASN A 186 2.63 15.20 -2.88
CA ASN A 186 1.16 15.08 -2.84
C ASN A 186 0.66 13.65 -2.64
N ILE A 187 1.54 12.67 -2.42
CA ILE A 187 1.15 11.26 -2.29
C ILE A 187 0.10 11.00 -1.20
N LYS A 188 0.10 11.81 -0.13
CA LYS A 188 -0.90 11.74 0.94
C LYS A 188 -2.26 12.32 0.55
N ASP A 189 -2.29 13.22 -0.42
CA ASP A 189 -3.52 13.80 -0.94
C ASP A 189 -4.12 12.83 -1.96
N VAL A 190 -3.27 12.24 -2.82
CA VAL A 190 -3.65 11.23 -3.81
C VAL A 190 -4.10 9.92 -3.14
N ILE A 191 -3.37 9.45 -2.12
CA ILE A 191 -3.66 8.25 -1.35
C ILE A 191 -3.86 8.66 0.13
N PRO A 192 -5.04 9.14 0.51
CA PRO A 192 -5.31 9.63 1.88
C PRO A 192 -5.40 8.50 2.90
N ASP A 193 -5.95 7.34 2.52
CA ASP A 193 -5.94 6.14 3.36
C ASP A 193 -4.74 5.26 3.03
N ALA A 194 -3.78 5.20 3.95
CA ALA A 194 -2.59 4.36 3.82
C ALA A 194 -2.91 2.85 3.78
N SER A 195 -4.12 2.41 4.14
CA SER A 195 -4.55 1.02 3.98
C SER A 195 -4.63 0.61 2.50
N PHE A 196 -4.79 1.58 1.59
CA PHE A 196 -4.77 1.36 0.15
C PHE A 196 -3.48 0.72 -0.36
N TYR A 197 -2.35 0.89 0.36
CA TYR A 197 -1.10 0.21 0.00
C TYR A 197 -1.19 -1.32 0.12
N ASP A 198 -2.16 -1.87 0.87
CA ASP A 198 -2.42 -3.30 0.84
C ASP A 198 -2.83 -3.78 -0.55
N LEU A 199 -3.65 -2.98 -1.24
CA LEU A 199 -4.11 -3.26 -2.59
C LEU A 199 -2.98 -3.08 -3.60
N THR A 200 -2.32 -1.92 -3.59
CA THR A 200 -1.27 -1.59 -4.58
C THR A 200 -0.05 -2.50 -4.45
N THR A 201 0.17 -3.15 -3.32
CA THR A 201 1.25 -4.13 -3.17
C THR A 201 0.85 -5.54 -3.64
N LYS A 202 -0.44 -5.85 -3.73
CA LYS A 202 -0.93 -7.14 -4.26
C LYS A 202 -1.05 -7.14 -5.77
N ILE A 203 -1.52 -6.03 -6.35
CA ILE A 203 -1.66 -5.86 -7.80
C ILE A 203 -0.40 -5.20 -8.36
N SER A 204 0.18 -5.79 -9.40
CA SER A 204 1.37 -5.24 -10.07
C SER A 204 1.00 -4.74 -11.46
N ASN A 205 1.03 -3.43 -11.64
CA ASN A 205 0.94 -2.75 -12.94
C ASN A 205 1.69 -1.41 -12.86
N VAL A 206 1.76 -0.69 -13.98
CA VAL A 206 2.51 0.58 -14.08
C VAL A 206 2.07 1.61 -13.02
N LEU A 207 0.76 1.72 -12.76
CA LEU A 207 0.22 2.66 -11.78
C LEU A 207 0.55 2.26 -10.34
N THR A 208 0.29 1.01 -9.95
CA THR A 208 0.55 0.55 -8.58
C THR A 208 2.03 0.52 -8.24
N ASP A 209 2.88 0.13 -9.20
CA ASP A 209 4.33 0.17 -9.05
C ASP A 209 4.83 1.61 -8.87
N HIS A 210 4.28 2.56 -9.63
CA HIS A 210 4.59 3.98 -9.47
C HIS A 210 4.13 4.54 -8.10
N ILE A 211 2.89 4.28 -7.69
CA ILE A 211 2.35 4.70 -6.38
C ILE A 211 3.24 4.17 -5.25
N ASN A 212 3.59 2.88 -5.28
CA ASN A 212 4.44 2.26 -4.26
C ASN A 212 5.85 2.88 -4.23
N LYS A 213 6.44 3.15 -5.40
CA LYS A 213 7.74 3.81 -5.53
C LYS A 213 7.71 5.21 -4.90
N ILE A 214 6.75 6.03 -5.29
CA ILE A 214 6.62 7.41 -4.80
C ILE A 214 6.33 7.45 -3.30
N ALA A 215 5.46 6.57 -2.81
CA ALA A 215 5.20 6.43 -1.38
C ALA A 215 6.46 6.06 -0.59
N PHE A 216 7.31 5.21 -1.16
CA PHE A 216 8.58 4.86 -0.54
C PHE A 216 9.60 6.00 -0.53
N GLU A 217 9.69 6.78 -1.62
CA GLU A 217 10.53 7.97 -1.70
C GLU A 217 10.10 9.00 -0.65
N ALA A 218 8.80 9.31 -0.58
CA ALA A 218 8.23 10.19 0.44
C ALA A 218 8.48 9.68 1.86
N LEU A 219 8.29 8.38 2.12
CA LEU A 219 8.59 7.76 3.40
C LEU A 219 10.07 7.91 3.79
N SER A 220 10.98 7.79 2.83
CA SER A 220 12.43 7.86 3.06
C SER A 220 12.89 9.28 3.47
N GLU A 221 12.11 10.31 3.12
CA GLU A 221 12.37 11.71 3.49
C GLU A 221 11.82 12.08 4.87
N ILE A 222 11.00 11.23 5.48
CA ILE A 222 10.50 11.47 6.84
C ILE A 222 11.65 11.31 7.85
N SER A 223 11.85 12.35 8.66
CA SER A 223 12.92 12.36 9.66
C SER A 223 12.72 11.26 10.71
N VAL A 224 13.84 10.71 11.20
CA VAL A 224 13.84 9.70 12.27
C VAL A 224 13.14 10.21 13.53
N ASP A 225 13.31 11.50 13.85
CA ASP A 225 12.70 12.10 15.04
C ASP A 225 11.18 12.24 14.89
N THR A 226 10.70 12.57 13.68
CA THR A 226 9.25 12.56 13.39
C THR A 226 8.67 11.16 13.54
N LEU A 227 9.30 10.14 12.95
CA LEU A 227 8.86 8.74 13.10
C LEU A 227 8.84 8.32 14.58
N TYR A 228 9.91 8.65 15.30
CA TYR A 228 10.04 8.29 16.71
C TYR A 228 9.02 8.99 17.61
N ALA A 229 8.70 10.26 17.34
CA ALA A 229 7.66 11.00 18.05
C ALA A 229 6.27 10.36 17.86
N GLN A 230 6.01 9.80 16.68
CA GLN A 230 4.71 9.20 16.32
C GLN A 230 4.57 7.72 16.72
N ARG A 231 5.57 7.12 17.38
CA ARG A 231 5.59 5.68 17.70
C ARG A 231 4.39 5.20 18.54
N THR A 232 3.83 6.06 19.38
CA THR A 232 2.64 5.71 20.18
C THR A 232 1.37 5.63 19.32
N ALA A 233 1.31 6.38 18.22
CA ALA A 233 0.23 6.38 17.23
C ALA A 233 0.48 5.40 16.07
N HIS A 234 1.23 4.31 16.29
CA HIS A 234 1.66 3.40 15.24
C HIS A 234 0.53 2.67 14.48
N THR A 235 -0.70 2.66 15.00
CA THR A 235 -1.87 2.08 14.33
C THR A 235 -2.63 3.07 13.44
N SER A 236 -2.42 4.38 13.59
CA SER A 236 -3.18 5.42 12.88
C SER A 236 -2.30 6.43 12.15
N TYR A 237 -1.03 6.58 12.53
CA TYR A 237 -0.10 7.45 11.82
C TYR A 237 0.14 6.90 10.42
N TYR A 238 -0.16 7.73 9.41
CA TYR A 238 -0.14 7.40 7.98
C TYR A 238 1.05 6.51 7.58
N TRP A 239 2.27 6.94 7.91
CA TRP A 239 3.46 6.22 7.48
C TRP A 239 3.66 4.88 8.20
N PHE A 240 3.21 4.71 9.44
CA PHE A 240 3.27 3.39 10.10
C PHE A 240 2.25 2.41 9.53
N VAL A 241 1.07 2.90 9.13
CA VAL A 241 0.09 2.09 8.38
C VAL A 241 0.68 1.73 7.01
N ALA A 242 1.26 2.69 6.28
CA ALA A 242 1.86 2.44 4.97
C ALA A 242 3.02 1.42 5.04
N ILE A 243 3.93 1.55 6.02
CA ILE A 243 5.05 0.63 6.26
C ILE A 243 4.57 -0.82 6.37
N LYS A 244 3.45 -1.07 7.07
CA LYS A 244 2.89 -2.42 7.25
C LYS A 244 2.74 -3.16 5.91
N HIS A 245 2.36 -2.44 4.85
CA HIS A 245 2.12 -3.00 3.53
C HIS A 245 3.34 -2.84 2.61
N LEU A 246 3.93 -1.64 2.54
CA LEU A 246 5.02 -1.31 1.63
C LEU A 246 6.31 -2.11 1.88
N LEU A 247 6.55 -2.56 3.12
CA LEU A 247 7.72 -3.39 3.41
C LEU A 247 7.80 -4.62 2.51
N ALA A 248 6.68 -5.22 2.10
CA ALA A 248 6.70 -6.40 1.23
C ALA A 248 7.37 -6.16 -0.15
N LYS A 249 7.42 -4.91 -0.63
CA LYS A 249 7.93 -4.56 -1.96
C LYS A 249 9.35 -4.02 -2.00
N ILE A 250 9.88 -3.58 -0.86
CA ILE A 250 11.23 -3.00 -0.82
C ILE A 250 12.26 -4.09 -0.55
N LYS A 251 13.46 -4.01 -1.13
CA LYS A 251 14.52 -5.00 -0.89
C LYS A 251 15.29 -4.72 0.41
N SER A 252 15.61 -3.45 0.64
CA SER A 252 16.35 -2.98 1.80
C SER A 252 15.61 -1.84 2.50
N LEU A 253 15.72 -1.76 3.81
CA LEU A 253 15.20 -0.62 4.56
C LEU A 253 15.95 0.67 4.17
N PRO A 254 15.23 1.80 4.03
CA PRO A 254 15.85 3.11 3.92
C PRO A 254 16.55 3.47 5.24
N ASP A 255 17.48 4.43 5.17
CA ASP A 255 18.33 4.76 6.31
C ASP A 255 17.52 5.29 7.50
N ASN A 256 16.47 6.07 7.25
CA ASN A 256 15.59 6.58 8.32
C ASN A 256 14.88 5.45 9.09
N LEU A 257 14.39 4.41 8.41
CA LEU A 257 13.79 3.23 9.07
C LEU A 257 14.85 2.36 9.75
N THR A 258 16.06 2.31 9.21
CA THR A 258 17.18 1.62 9.85
C THR A 258 17.54 2.30 11.18
N GLU A 259 17.68 3.62 11.20
CA GLU A 259 17.94 4.39 12.42
C GLU A 259 16.77 4.36 13.41
N PHE A 260 15.53 4.39 12.91
CA PHE A 260 14.35 4.16 13.74
C PHE A 260 14.40 2.78 14.42
N GLY A 261 14.69 1.72 13.65
CA GLY A 261 14.82 0.37 14.20
C GLY A 261 15.94 0.25 15.24
N LYS A 262 17.08 0.95 15.05
CA LYS A 262 18.13 1.05 16.08
C LYS A 262 17.63 1.69 17.37
N LYS A 263 16.87 2.79 17.29
CA LYS A 263 16.24 3.42 18.46
C LYS A 263 15.28 2.46 19.16
N ILE A 264 14.46 1.71 18.41
CA ILE A 264 13.57 0.69 18.98
C ILE A 264 14.36 -0.43 19.70
N LEU A 265 15.47 -0.92 19.12
CA LEU A 265 16.33 -1.89 19.82
C LEU A 265 16.87 -1.32 21.14
N MET A 266 17.30 -0.05 21.15
CA MET A 266 17.76 0.61 22.37
C MET A 266 16.66 0.74 23.43
N ASP A 267 15.43 1.05 23.02
CA ASP A 267 14.25 1.16 23.90
C ASP A 267 13.81 -0.19 24.47
N ILE A 268 13.93 -1.29 23.70
CA ILE A 268 13.68 -2.64 24.20
C ILE A 268 14.73 -3.00 25.26
N ALA A 269 16.00 -2.66 25.00
CA ALA A 269 17.08 -2.90 25.95
C ALA A 269 16.87 -2.10 27.25
N SER A 270 16.46 -0.82 27.17
CA SER A 270 16.15 0.00 28.35
C SER A 270 14.89 -0.48 29.08
N GLY A 271 13.95 -1.12 28.38
CA GLY A 271 12.63 -1.48 28.89
C GLY A 271 11.57 -0.40 28.67
N THR A 272 11.90 0.67 27.94
CA THR A 272 10.93 1.70 27.53
C THR A 272 9.95 1.18 26.49
N GLN A 273 10.40 0.26 25.62
CA GLN A 273 9.53 -0.45 24.68
C GLN A 273 9.22 -1.85 25.22
N SER A 274 7.93 -2.14 25.44
CA SER A 274 7.48 -3.48 25.82
C SER A 274 7.58 -4.44 24.63
N LEU A 275 7.94 -5.68 24.93
CA LEU A 275 7.87 -6.81 23.99
C LEU A 275 6.50 -7.51 24.02
N ASN A 276 5.65 -7.21 25.03
CA ASN A 276 4.33 -7.80 25.22
C ASN A 276 3.30 -6.70 25.54
N PRO A 277 2.49 -6.24 24.56
CA PRO A 277 2.57 -6.55 23.13
C PRO A 277 3.69 -5.76 22.43
N PHE A 278 4.38 -6.39 21.48
CA PHE A 278 5.29 -5.70 20.56
C PHE A 278 4.55 -5.32 19.27
N PRO A 279 4.49 -4.03 18.89
CA PRO A 279 3.79 -3.62 17.68
C PRO A 279 4.31 -4.31 16.42
N ASN A 280 3.40 -4.87 15.61
CA ASN A 280 3.75 -5.61 14.39
C ASN A 280 4.56 -4.76 13.40
N CYS A 281 4.25 -3.47 13.26
CA CYS A 281 5.02 -2.57 12.40
C CYS A 281 6.49 -2.45 12.86
N PHE A 282 6.73 -2.40 14.17
CA PHE A 282 8.10 -2.33 14.70
C PHE A 282 8.81 -3.67 14.55
N LYS A 283 8.10 -4.78 14.78
CA LYS A 283 8.60 -6.13 14.52
C LYS A 283 9.07 -6.28 13.06
N ASN A 284 8.22 -5.90 12.11
CA ASN A 284 8.54 -5.98 10.69
C ASN A 284 9.75 -5.12 10.29
N ILE A 285 9.96 -3.96 10.93
CA ILE A 285 11.16 -3.14 10.73
C ILE A 285 12.38 -3.85 11.32
N VAL A 286 12.31 -4.27 12.59
CA VAL A 286 13.44 -4.88 13.31
C VAL A 286 13.94 -6.16 12.63
N GLU A 287 13.03 -7.01 12.18
CA GLU A 287 13.37 -8.27 11.49
C GLU A 287 14.10 -8.04 10.16
N ARG A 288 13.97 -6.84 9.59
CA ARG A 288 14.54 -6.47 8.29
C ARG A 288 15.77 -5.57 8.40
N LEU A 289 16.25 -5.29 9.61
CA LEU A 289 17.47 -4.52 9.81
C LEU A 289 18.66 -5.22 9.17
N ASP A 290 19.42 -4.47 8.38
CA ASP A 290 20.70 -4.95 7.88
C ASP A 290 21.68 -5.11 9.05
N LYS A 291 22.01 -6.38 9.33
CA LYS A 291 22.97 -6.81 10.34
C LYS A 291 24.31 -6.06 10.27
N ARG A 292 24.76 -5.67 9.07
CA ARG A 292 26.00 -4.91 8.86
C ARG A 292 25.89 -3.48 9.39
N LYS A 293 24.70 -2.87 9.28
CA LYS A 293 24.43 -1.49 9.69
C LYS A 293 24.16 -1.32 11.18
N ILE A 294 23.85 -2.40 11.91
CA ILE A 294 23.46 -2.34 13.33
C ILE A 294 24.49 -2.90 14.32
N LYS A 295 25.65 -3.37 13.84
CA LYS A 295 26.68 -3.99 14.70
C LYS A 295 27.11 -3.09 15.86
N SER A 296 27.32 -1.80 15.61
CA SER A 296 27.65 -0.82 16.66
C SER A 296 26.55 -0.73 17.71
N THR A 297 25.30 -0.56 17.28
CA THR A 297 24.12 -0.50 18.15
C THR A 297 24.00 -1.73 19.05
N VAL A 298 24.19 -2.93 18.50
CA VAL A 298 24.15 -4.17 19.31
C VAL A 298 25.32 -4.25 20.29
N THR A 299 26.50 -3.77 19.90
CA THR A 299 27.67 -3.68 20.79
C THR A 299 27.41 -2.70 21.94
N ASP A 300 26.78 -1.56 21.66
CA ASP A 300 26.40 -0.58 22.68
C ASP A 300 25.34 -1.13 23.63
N ILE A 301 24.35 -1.88 23.12
CA ILE A 301 23.36 -2.58 23.94
C ILE A 301 24.05 -3.60 24.87
N ARG A 302 25.00 -4.40 24.35
CA ARG A 302 25.81 -5.29 25.18
C ARG A 302 26.53 -4.50 26.27
N ASN A 303 27.23 -3.41 25.90
CA ASN A 303 27.97 -2.59 26.86
C ASN A 303 27.08 -2.08 27.98
N ASP A 304 25.91 -1.55 27.65
CA ASP A 304 24.95 -1.06 28.64
C ASP A 304 24.50 -2.17 29.62
N PHE A 305 24.38 -3.42 29.16
CA PHE A 305 24.10 -4.57 30.06
C PHE A 305 25.33 -4.93 30.91
N CYS A 306 26.52 -5.02 30.32
CA CYS A 306 27.76 -5.39 31.00
C CYS A 306 28.14 -4.39 32.11
N ILE A 307 27.95 -3.09 31.89
CA ILE A 307 28.21 -2.07 32.92
C ILE A 307 27.07 -1.91 33.94
N GLY A 308 26.00 -2.70 33.83
CA GLY A 308 24.85 -2.64 34.74
C GLY A 308 23.95 -1.41 34.57
N LYS A 309 24.13 -0.61 33.51
CA LYS A 309 23.24 0.52 33.19
C LYS A 309 21.85 0.05 32.77
N LYS A 310 21.77 -1.12 32.14
CA LYS A 310 20.52 -1.81 31.81
C LYS A 310 20.56 -3.21 32.43
N THR A 311 19.39 -3.73 32.78
CA THR A 311 19.25 -5.10 33.32
C THR A 311 18.62 -6.01 32.28
N ILE A 312 19.20 -7.19 32.09
CA ILE A 312 18.63 -8.26 31.28
C ILE A 312 17.63 -9.08 32.09
N ASN A 313 16.64 -9.64 31.41
CA ASN A 313 15.74 -10.64 31.95
C ASN A 313 15.49 -11.71 30.87
N ALA A 314 14.74 -12.77 31.21
CA ALA A 314 14.49 -13.87 30.28
C ALA A 314 13.88 -13.39 28.95
N ILE A 315 12.90 -12.50 28.99
CA ILE A 315 12.21 -11.98 27.79
C ILE A 315 13.19 -11.18 26.90
N LYS A 316 13.97 -10.27 27.49
CA LYS A 316 14.98 -9.48 26.75
C LYS A 316 16.07 -10.38 26.18
N PHE A 317 16.51 -11.39 26.93
CA PHE A 317 17.53 -12.33 26.45
C PHE A 317 17.01 -13.12 25.25
N GLN A 318 15.81 -13.71 25.33
CA GLN A 318 15.22 -14.44 24.21
C GLN A 318 15.11 -13.57 22.94
N PHE A 319 14.77 -12.29 23.09
CA PHE A 319 14.74 -11.35 21.97
C PHE A 319 16.14 -11.00 21.43
N PHE A 320 17.11 -10.72 22.31
CA PHE A 320 18.43 -10.22 21.91
C PHE A 320 19.46 -11.32 21.63
N GLU A 321 19.23 -12.58 22.00
CA GLU A 321 20.21 -13.67 21.97
C GLU A 321 20.98 -13.70 20.64
N THR A 322 20.25 -13.80 19.53
CA THR A 322 20.86 -13.98 18.22
C THR A 322 21.60 -12.73 17.77
N TRP A 323 21.10 -11.54 18.13
CA TRP A 323 21.76 -10.27 17.87
C TRP A 323 23.07 -10.17 18.66
N LEU A 324 23.02 -10.41 19.97
CA LEU A 324 24.17 -10.36 20.87
C LEU A 324 25.25 -11.37 20.46
N ARG A 325 24.87 -12.63 20.18
CA ARG A 325 25.79 -13.67 19.75
C ARG A 325 26.45 -13.35 18.42
N SER A 326 25.69 -12.90 17.43
CA SER A 326 26.19 -12.69 16.07
C SER A 326 26.92 -11.36 15.89
N HIS A 327 26.53 -10.32 16.65
CA HIS A 327 26.95 -8.94 16.39
C HIS A 327 27.38 -8.17 17.64
N GLY A 328 27.11 -8.69 18.84
CA GLY A 328 27.46 -8.03 20.10
C GLY A 328 28.92 -8.18 20.51
N ASN A 329 29.76 -8.92 19.78
CA ASN A 329 31.18 -9.10 20.10
C ASN A 329 31.43 -9.58 21.55
N LEU A 330 30.63 -10.55 22.02
CA LEU A 330 30.55 -10.92 23.45
C LEU A 330 31.89 -11.30 24.09
N LYS A 331 32.81 -11.90 23.32
CA LYS A 331 34.13 -12.32 23.82
C LYS A 331 35.03 -11.17 24.29
N SER A 332 34.81 -9.94 23.80
CA SER A 332 35.67 -8.81 24.19
C SER A 332 35.52 -8.42 25.66
N GLN A 333 34.44 -8.85 26.32
CA GLN A 333 34.13 -8.61 27.74
C GLN A 333 33.50 -9.88 28.34
N ALA A 334 34.13 -11.03 28.11
CA ALA A 334 33.53 -12.33 28.42
C ALA A 334 33.07 -12.46 29.89
N GLY A 335 33.88 -12.01 30.86
CA GLY A 335 33.53 -12.02 32.27
C GLY A 335 32.22 -11.27 32.58
N ASP A 336 32.12 -10.01 32.16
CA ASP A 336 30.91 -9.18 32.36
C ASP A 336 29.69 -9.75 31.64
N VAL A 337 29.88 -10.32 30.43
CA VAL A 337 28.79 -10.99 29.71
C VAL A 337 28.30 -12.21 30.50
N ILE A 338 29.19 -13.01 31.07
CA ILE A 338 28.80 -14.15 31.89
C ILE A 338 28.03 -13.70 33.13
N ASP A 339 28.53 -12.72 33.89
CA ASP A 339 27.90 -12.30 35.14
C ASP A 339 26.60 -11.50 34.92
N LYS A 340 26.55 -10.59 33.94
CA LYS A 340 25.42 -9.66 33.75
C LYS A 340 24.40 -10.07 32.68
N ILE A 341 24.77 -10.95 31.75
CA ILE A 341 23.89 -11.34 30.63
C ILE A 341 23.45 -12.81 30.78
N VAL A 342 24.37 -13.75 30.95
CA VAL A 342 24.06 -15.19 30.92
C VAL A 342 23.55 -15.71 32.26
N LYS A 343 24.27 -15.42 33.35
CA LYS A 343 23.93 -15.88 34.70
C LYS A 343 22.52 -15.47 35.16
N PRO A 344 22.00 -14.25 34.89
CA PRO A 344 20.67 -13.87 35.34
C PRO A 344 19.52 -14.64 34.66
N VAL A 345 19.78 -15.32 33.53
CA VAL A 345 18.73 -15.94 32.71
C VAL A 345 18.86 -17.46 32.58
N ILE A 346 19.98 -18.05 32.98
CA ILE A 346 20.26 -19.50 32.78
C ILE A 346 19.25 -20.43 33.49
N SER A 347 18.63 -19.96 34.56
CA SER A 347 17.60 -20.71 35.29
C SER A 347 16.29 -20.83 34.50
N ASP A 348 16.01 -19.88 33.60
CA ASP A 348 14.85 -19.91 32.71
C ASP A 348 15.01 -21.01 31.64
N GLY A 349 14.01 -21.86 31.49
CA GLY A 349 14.06 -23.01 30.59
C GLY A 349 14.25 -22.61 29.12
N ALA A 350 13.55 -21.58 28.65
CA ALA A 350 13.63 -21.13 27.26
C ALA A 350 14.99 -20.48 26.95
N CYS A 351 15.51 -19.64 27.85
CA CYS A 351 16.86 -19.07 27.71
C CYS A 351 17.92 -20.18 27.72
N ARG A 352 17.80 -21.17 28.60
CA ARG A 352 18.70 -22.32 28.67
C ARG A 352 18.68 -23.13 27.37
N SER A 353 17.50 -23.40 26.80
CA SER A 353 17.40 -24.07 25.50
C SER A 353 18.11 -23.32 24.39
N LEU A 354 17.99 -21.98 24.31
CA LEU A 354 18.71 -21.18 23.31
C LEU A 354 20.23 -21.27 23.45
N ILE A 355 20.73 -21.27 24.70
CA ILE A 355 22.15 -21.43 25.01
C ILE A 355 22.64 -22.81 24.57
N LEU A 356 21.90 -23.87 24.90
CA LEU A 356 22.26 -25.24 24.55
C LEU A 356 22.21 -25.50 23.03
N GLN A 357 21.26 -24.91 22.32
CA GLN A 357 21.21 -24.96 20.86
C GLN A 357 22.45 -24.34 20.20
N ASN A 358 23.08 -23.36 20.87
CA ASN A 358 24.29 -22.68 20.41
C ASN A 358 25.50 -23.01 21.30
N LYS A 359 25.53 -24.24 21.85
CA LYS A 359 26.48 -24.66 22.89
C LYS A 359 27.94 -24.35 22.58
N ASP A 360 28.43 -24.56 21.36
CA ASP A 360 29.85 -24.41 21.04
C ASP A 360 30.30 -22.96 21.22
N PHE A 361 29.43 -22.01 20.85
CA PHE A 361 29.66 -20.59 21.07
C PHE A 361 29.70 -20.24 22.57
N TYR A 362 28.73 -20.73 23.35
CA TYR A 362 28.64 -20.41 24.77
C TYR A 362 29.71 -21.12 25.61
N MET A 363 30.13 -22.33 25.22
CA MET A 363 31.26 -23.03 25.84
C MET A 363 32.54 -22.22 25.66
N ASP A 364 32.82 -21.77 24.45
CA ASP A 364 33.98 -20.95 24.14
C ASP A 364 33.93 -19.59 24.88
N LEU A 365 32.75 -18.97 24.97
CA LEU A 365 32.54 -17.75 25.75
C LEU A 365 32.81 -17.95 27.25
N ILE A 366 32.30 -19.03 27.84
CA ILE A 366 32.51 -19.38 29.26
C ILE A 366 33.99 -19.68 29.54
N ASN A 367 34.66 -20.39 28.64
CA ASN A 367 36.08 -20.68 28.76
C ASN A 367 36.93 -19.42 28.62
N THR A 368 36.56 -18.52 27.70
CA THR A 368 37.22 -17.21 27.53
C THR A 368 37.08 -16.33 28.78
N ALA A 369 35.96 -16.43 29.50
CA ALA A 369 35.75 -15.70 30.76
C ALA A 369 36.61 -16.22 31.92
N GLY A 370 37.16 -17.44 31.83
CA GLY A 370 38.05 -18.00 32.86
C GLY A 370 37.38 -18.04 34.24
N ASP A 371 38.06 -17.45 35.22
CA ASP A 371 37.63 -17.44 36.62
C ASP A 371 36.35 -16.61 36.85
N ASP A 372 36.08 -15.61 36.01
CA ASP A 372 34.87 -14.78 36.10
C ASP A 372 33.59 -15.62 35.89
N ALA A 373 33.71 -16.79 35.27
CA ALA A 373 32.59 -17.72 35.08
C ALA A 373 32.34 -18.68 36.26
N TYR A 374 33.15 -18.64 37.33
CA TYR A 374 33.07 -19.58 38.45
C TYR A 374 31.66 -19.69 39.05
N GLU A 375 31.01 -18.56 39.34
CA GLU A 375 29.67 -18.54 39.93
C GLU A 375 28.59 -19.07 38.97
N LEU A 376 28.77 -18.90 37.66
CA LEU A 376 27.87 -19.50 36.66
C LEU A 376 28.06 -21.03 36.63
N LYS A 377 29.31 -21.51 36.57
CA LYS A 377 29.64 -22.95 36.56
C LYS A 377 29.08 -23.66 37.80
N LYS A 378 29.25 -23.07 38.98
CA LYS A 378 28.67 -23.54 40.24
C LYS A 378 27.15 -23.62 40.20
N SER A 379 26.50 -22.57 39.66
CA SER A 379 25.05 -22.51 39.53
C SER A 379 24.52 -23.60 38.60
N LEU A 380 25.20 -23.85 37.47
CA LEU A 380 24.89 -24.92 36.53
C LEU A 380 25.09 -26.33 37.12
N ARG A 381 26.17 -26.53 37.90
CA ARG A 381 26.43 -27.77 38.65
C ARG A 381 25.30 -28.11 39.60
N ASN A 382 24.82 -27.13 40.35
CA ASN A 382 23.66 -27.31 41.24
C ASN A 382 22.37 -27.61 40.46
N LEU A 383 22.25 -27.11 39.23
CA LEU A 383 21.07 -27.32 38.39
C LEU A 383 21.01 -28.75 37.86
N ILE A 384 22.13 -29.32 37.40
CA ILE A 384 22.18 -30.72 36.91
C ILE A 384 22.06 -31.77 38.02
N GLN A 385 22.23 -31.39 39.29
CA GLN A 385 21.89 -32.28 40.42
C GLN A 385 20.37 -32.47 40.58
N LYS A 386 19.58 -31.55 40.02
CA LYS A 386 18.11 -31.53 40.11
C LYS A 386 17.43 -31.82 38.77
N ASP A 387 18.11 -31.54 37.66
CA ASP A 387 17.63 -31.67 36.29
C ASP A 387 18.44 -32.75 35.56
N SER A 388 17.77 -33.81 35.12
CA SER A 388 18.39 -34.96 34.47
C SER A 388 18.53 -34.81 32.95
N ASP A 389 18.34 -33.61 32.38
CA ASP A 389 18.52 -33.36 30.95
C ASP A 389 19.94 -33.76 30.48
N PRO A 390 20.08 -34.81 29.65
CA PRO A 390 21.39 -35.29 29.19
C PRO A 390 22.17 -34.23 28.39
N GLN A 391 21.49 -33.33 27.67
CA GLN A 391 22.17 -32.28 26.92
C GLN A 391 22.81 -31.25 27.84
N LEU A 392 22.10 -30.88 28.90
CA LEU A 392 22.60 -29.97 29.93
C LEU A 392 23.78 -30.59 30.69
N VAL A 393 23.66 -31.86 31.12
CA VAL A 393 24.76 -32.57 31.81
C VAL A 393 26.03 -32.58 30.95
N LYS A 394 25.90 -32.92 29.66
CA LYS A 394 27.02 -32.92 28.72
C LYS A 394 27.64 -31.52 28.55
N PHE A 395 26.80 -30.50 28.44
CA PHE A 395 27.25 -29.10 28.35
C PHE A 395 28.06 -28.68 29.58
N VAL A 396 27.53 -28.92 30.80
CA VAL A 396 28.19 -28.55 32.07
C VAL A 396 29.52 -29.27 32.24
N ASN A 397 29.58 -30.58 31.94
CA ASN A 397 30.83 -31.34 32.03
C ASN A 397 31.92 -30.84 31.06
N SER A 398 31.54 -30.16 29.98
CA SER A 398 32.47 -29.66 28.96
C SER A 398 33.06 -28.27 29.27
N ILE A 399 32.45 -27.51 30.20
CA ILE A 399 32.90 -26.15 30.59
C ILE A 399 33.55 -26.12 31.97
N ASP A 400 33.36 -27.17 32.75
CA ASP A 400 33.81 -27.28 34.13
C ASP A 400 34.18 -28.74 34.38
N SER A 401 35.33 -29.19 33.89
CA SER A 401 35.79 -30.56 34.14
C SER A 401 36.04 -30.71 35.64
N VAL A 402 35.17 -31.43 36.35
CA VAL A 402 35.53 -31.94 37.67
C VAL A 402 36.75 -32.83 37.44
N PRO A 403 37.86 -32.69 38.19
CA PRO A 403 38.88 -33.71 38.20
C PRO A 403 38.16 -35.03 38.49
N GLU A 404 38.33 -36.04 37.63
CA GLU A 404 37.92 -37.39 38.01
C GLU A 404 38.51 -37.65 39.39
N VAL A 405 37.65 -37.89 40.37
CA VAL A 405 38.08 -38.32 41.69
C VAL A 405 38.83 -39.62 41.44
N GLU A 406 40.16 -39.58 41.58
CA GLU A 406 40.98 -40.79 41.63
C GLU A 406 40.40 -41.66 42.75
N THR A 407 39.66 -42.68 42.35
CA THR A 407 39.24 -43.75 43.25
C THR A 407 40.50 -44.51 43.63
N ALA A 408 40.95 -44.29 44.86
CA ALA A 408 42.00 -45.06 45.53
C ALA A 408 41.62 -46.52 45.74
#